data_AF-A0A352HRD0-F1
#
_entry.id   AF-A0A352HRD0-F1
#
_cell.length_a   1.000
_cell.length_b   1.000
_cell.length_c   1.000
_cell.angle_alpha   90.00
_cell.angle_beta   90.00
_cell.angle_gamma   90.00
#
_symmetry.space_group_name_H-M   'P 1'
#
loop_
_entity.id
_entity.type
_entity.pdbx_description
1 polymer ?
#
loop_
_entity_poly.entity_id
_entity_poly.type
_entity_poly.pdbx_seq_one_letter_code
_entity_poly.pdbx_strand_id
1 'polypeptide(L)'
;MSEVELVLVTDADKCTVYTIQFSSESESECERFYNKFVNDAQLNQDLLRIVALIDKIPEHGALERYFRREGSMRDSVVALPALKSHLRLYCLRLTDQILVLGNGGAKKFAPIRRTTHCGAMS
;
A
#
# COMPACT_ATOMS: atom_id res chain seq x y z
N MET A 1 -14.72 20.24 4.10
CA MET A 1 -13.71 19.22 4.40
C MET A 1 -14.47 18.06 5.01
N SER A 2 -14.36 16.88 4.43
CA SER A 2 -14.94 15.68 5.04
C SER A 2 -14.12 15.34 6.29
N GLU A 3 -14.79 15.04 7.40
CA GLU A 3 -14.12 14.55 8.60
C GLU A 3 -13.51 13.17 8.32
N VAL A 4 -12.37 12.93 8.94
CA VAL A 4 -11.55 11.73 8.75
C VAL A 4 -11.28 11.12 10.10
N GLU A 5 -11.53 9.82 10.21
CA GLU A 5 -11.37 9.05 11.43
C GLU A 5 -10.34 7.93 11.21
N LEU A 6 -9.58 7.63 12.26
CA LEU A 6 -8.69 6.47 12.30
C LEU A 6 -9.43 5.33 12.99
N VAL A 7 -9.74 4.29 12.21
CA VAL A 7 -10.44 3.10 12.70
C VAL A 7 -9.42 2.02 13.02
N LEU A 8 -9.55 1.39 14.18
CA LEU A 8 -8.68 0.29 14.58
C LEU A 8 -8.95 -0.94 13.70
N VAL A 9 -7.92 -1.47 13.07
CA VAL A 9 -7.96 -2.72 12.29
C VAL A 9 -7.50 -3.89 13.14
N THR A 10 -6.36 -3.72 13.83
CA THR A 10 -5.78 -4.76 14.67
C THR A 10 -4.95 -4.12 15.76
N ASP A 11 -5.06 -4.64 16.98
CA ASP A 11 -4.22 -4.25 18.10
C ASP A 11 -3.36 -5.44 18.53
N ALA A 12 -2.04 -5.23 18.59
CA ALA A 12 -1.07 -6.26 18.93
C ALA A 12 0.14 -5.65 19.63
N ASP A 13 0.83 -6.47 20.44
CA ASP A 13 1.94 -6.03 21.31
C ASP A 13 3.07 -5.29 20.59
N LYS A 14 3.32 -5.58 19.30
CA LYS A 14 4.41 -4.98 18.53
C LYS A 14 3.96 -3.86 17.61
N CYS A 15 2.75 -3.89 17.09
CA CYS A 15 2.21 -2.80 16.29
C CYS A 15 0.68 -2.80 16.27
N THR A 16 0.11 -1.64 16.56
CA THR A 16 -1.29 -1.33 16.36
C THR A 16 -1.49 -0.80 14.94
N VAL A 17 -2.47 -1.37 14.24
CA VAL A 17 -2.79 -1.04 12.85
C VAL A 17 -4.15 -0.34 12.80
N TYR A 18 -4.16 0.82 12.15
CA TYR A 18 -5.34 1.63 11.89
C TYR A 18 -5.62 1.69 10.40
N THR A 19 -6.81 2.12 10.02
CA THR A 19 -7.20 2.49 8.65
C THR A 19 -7.87 3.85 8.64
N ILE A 20 -7.79 4.54 7.52
CA ILE A 20 -8.47 5.83 7.32
C ILE A 20 -9.91 5.56 6.88
N GLN A 21 -10.88 6.16 7.55
CA GLN A 21 -12.27 6.19 7.10
C GLN A 21 -12.77 7.64 7.03
N PHE A 22 -13.44 7.98 5.93
CA PHE A 22 -14.12 9.26 5.80
C PHE A 22 -15.52 9.13 6.40
N SER A 23 -15.94 10.08 7.24
CA SER A 23 -17.27 10.00 7.89
C SER A 23 -18.43 10.06 6.89
N SER A 24 -18.19 10.50 5.65
CA SER A 24 -19.16 10.46 4.55
C SER A 24 -19.29 9.10 3.87
N GLU A 25 -18.48 8.11 4.24
CA GLU A 25 -18.33 6.84 3.54
C GLU A 25 -18.56 5.65 4.47
N SER A 26 -19.23 4.61 3.95
CA SER A 26 -19.52 3.40 4.72
C SER A 26 -18.33 2.44 4.84
N GLU A 27 -17.34 2.59 3.96
CA GLU A 27 -16.15 1.74 3.88
C GLU A 27 -14.91 2.56 4.19
N SER A 28 -13.96 1.95 4.91
CA SER A 28 -12.62 2.49 5.07
C SER A 28 -11.82 2.43 3.76
N GLU A 29 -10.76 3.22 3.66
CA GLU A 29 -9.90 3.25 2.48
C GLU A 29 -9.21 1.89 2.21
N CYS A 30 -8.91 1.13 3.27
CA CYS A 30 -8.38 -0.22 3.16
C CYS A 30 -9.41 -1.20 2.58
N GLU A 31 -10.67 -1.14 3.03
CA GLU A 31 -11.74 -1.99 2.50
C GLU A 31 -12.04 -1.68 1.03
N ARG A 32 -12.07 -0.40 0.67
CA ARG A 32 -12.21 0.04 -0.72
C ARG A 32 -11.10 -0.50 -1.61
N PHE A 33 -9.86 -0.47 -1.12
CA PHE A 33 -8.73 -1.06 -1.82
C PHE A 33 -8.92 -2.57 -2.01
N TYR A 34 -9.33 -3.29 -0.96
CA TYR A 34 -9.58 -4.73 -1.02
C TYR A 34 -10.69 -5.06 -2.03
N ASN A 35 -11.87 -4.44 -1.89
CA ASN A 35 -13.04 -4.65 -2.74
C ASN A 35 -12.76 -4.35 -4.22
N LYS A 36 -11.88 -3.38 -4.49
CA LYS A 36 -11.47 -3.02 -5.85
C LYS A 36 -10.65 -4.10 -6.55
N PHE A 37 -9.83 -4.87 -5.82
CA PHE A 37 -8.87 -5.80 -6.42
C PHE A 37 -9.16 -7.27 -6.12
N VAL A 38 -10.08 -7.58 -5.20
CA VAL A 38 -10.41 -8.98 -4.82
C VAL A 38 -10.92 -9.80 -6.01
N ASN A 39 -11.66 -9.19 -6.93
CA ASN A 39 -12.22 -9.88 -8.10
C ASN A 39 -11.32 -9.77 -9.35
N ASP A 40 -10.15 -9.14 -9.26
CA ASP A 40 -9.24 -8.99 -10.40
C ASP A 40 -8.35 -10.24 -10.56
N ALA A 41 -8.51 -10.96 -11.67
CA ALA A 41 -7.81 -12.22 -11.92
C ALA A 41 -6.27 -12.09 -11.95
N GLN A 42 -5.73 -10.92 -12.30
CA GLN A 42 -4.29 -10.70 -12.39
C GLN A 42 -3.72 -10.13 -11.10
N LEU A 43 -4.45 -9.21 -10.46
CA LEU A 43 -3.98 -8.45 -9.32
C LEU A 43 -4.32 -9.10 -7.97
N ASN A 44 -5.25 -10.06 -7.93
CA ASN A 44 -5.63 -10.77 -6.70
C ASN A 44 -4.42 -11.45 -6.03
N GLN A 45 -3.49 -12.04 -6.79
CA GLN A 45 -2.28 -12.64 -6.20
C GLN A 45 -1.42 -11.63 -5.45
N ASP A 46 -1.30 -10.41 -5.98
CA ASP A 46 -0.56 -9.34 -5.31
C ASP A 46 -1.32 -8.83 -4.08
N LEU A 47 -2.66 -8.75 -4.17
CA LEU A 47 -3.52 -8.39 -3.05
C LEU A 47 -3.34 -9.37 -1.89
N LEU A 48 -3.38 -10.68 -2.16
CA LEU A 48 -3.19 -11.72 -1.14
C LEU A 48 -1.82 -11.62 -0.45
N ARG A 49 -0.76 -11.24 -1.19
CA ARG A 49 0.55 -10.99 -0.58
C ARG A 49 0.54 -9.76 0.31
N ILE A 50 -0.18 -8.70 -0.07
CA ILE A 50 -0.34 -7.51 0.77
C ILE A 50 -1.11 -7.86 2.05
N VAL A 51 -2.23 -8.57 1.94
CA VAL A 51 -3.02 -9.02 3.10
C VAL A 51 -2.16 -9.86 4.04
N ALA A 52 -1.42 -10.84 3.52
CA ALA A 52 -0.52 -11.66 4.32
C ALA A 52 0.61 -10.87 5.02
N LEU A 53 0.98 -9.69 4.50
CA LEU A 53 1.93 -8.79 5.19
C LEU A 53 1.23 -7.97 6.27
N ILE A 54 0.02 -7.48 5.99
CA ILE A 54 -0.80 -6.76 6.98
C ILE A 54 -1.08 -7.65 8.19
N ASP A 55 -1.33 -8.94 8.00
CA ASP A 55 -1.55 -9.89 9.10
C ASP A 55 -0.27 -10.13 9.93
N LYS A 56 0.92 -10.07 9.31
CA LYS A 56 2.22 -10.36 9.97
C LYS A 56 2.85 -9.15 10.66
N ILE A 57 2.56 -7.94 10.20
CA ILE A 57 3.15 -6.71 10.74
C ILE A 57 2.79 -6.50 12.22
N PRO A 58 1.52 -6.66 12.67
CA PRO A 58 1.14 -6.54 14.07
C PRO A 58 1.98 -7.42 15.02
N GLU A 59 2.37 -8.62 14.59
CA GLU A 59 3.14 -9.58 15.38
C GLU A 59 4.64 -9.23 15.47
N HIS A 60 5.19 -8.55 14.47
CA HIS A 60 6.63 -8.30 14.35
C HIS A 60 7.03 -6.82 14.50
N GLY A 61 6.06 -5.91 14.43
CA GLY A 61 6.28 -4.48 14.30
C GLY A 61 6.33 -4.03 12.83
N ALA A 62 6.02 -2.75 12.61
CA ALA A 62 6.06 -2.08 11.32
C ALA A 62 7.49 -1.76 10.88
N LEU A 63 8.32 -2.79 10.73
CA LEU A 63 9.73 -2.67 10.37
C LEU A 63 9.91 -2.20 8.91
N GLU A 64 10.88 -1.32 8.68
CA GLU A 64 11.11 -0.68 7.38
C GLU A 64 11.28 -1.66 6.20
N ARG A 65 11.78 -2.87 6.46
CA ARG A 65 11.98 -3.91 5.43
C ARG A 65 10.69 -4.37 4.73
N TYR A 66 9.53 -4.22 5.39
CA TYR A 66 8.25 -4.58 4.78
C TYR A 66 7.80 -3.55 3.75
N PHE A 67 8.34 -2.33 3.85
CA PHE A 67 7.86 -1.17 3.14
C PHE A 67 8.82 -0.69 2.07
N ARG A 68 8.24 -0.09 1.03
CA ARG A 68 8.93 0.76 0.07
C ARG A 68 8.69 2.21 0.44
N ARG A 69 9.75 3.03 0.48
CA ARG A 69 9.62 4.48 0.66
C ARG A 69 9.06 5.10 -0.63
N GLU A 70 7.93 5.80 -0.56
CA GLU A 70 7.24 6.42 -1.72
C GLU A 70 6.89 7.90 -1.47
N GLY A 71 7.56 8.56 -0.51
CA GLY A 71 7.41 10.00 -0.21
C GLY A 71 8.74 10.76 -0.14
N SER A 72 8.68 12.05 0.23
CA SER A 72 9.88 12.81 0.60
C SER A 72 10.50 12.22 1.86
N MET A 73 11.80 12.45 2.12
CA MET A 73 12.48 11.94 3.33
C MET A 73 11.81 12.37 4.66
N ARG A 74 10.95 13.39 4.62
CA ARG A 74 10.20 13.91 5.78
C ARG A 74 8.79 13.35 5.90
N ASP A 75 8.26 12.72 4.86
CA ASP A 75 6.90 12.24 4.87
C ASP A 75 6.92 10.77 5.30
N SER A 76 6.17 10.44 6.35
CA SER A 76 6.06 9.06 6.90
C SER A 76 5.30 8.10 5.95
N VAL A 77 5.21 8.46 4.67
CA VAL A 77 4.46 7.77 3.62
C VAL A 77 5.30 6.64 3.07
N VAL A 78 4.73 5.44 3.14
CA VAL A 78 5.34 4.20 2.67
C VAL A 78 4.34 3.39 1.86
N ALA A 79 4.81 2.38 1.15
CA ALA A 79 3.96 1.47 0.38
C ALA A 79 4.30 0.00 0.62
N LEU A 80 3.27 -0.84 0.62
CA LEU A 80 3.35 -2.31 0.67
C LEU A 80 3.03 -2.92 -0.70
N PRO A 81 3.69 -4.01 -1.13
CA PRO A 81 4.87 -4.63 -0.50
C PRO A 81 6.18 -3.93 -0.92
N ALA A 82 7.26 -4.12 -0.15
CA ALA A 82 8.61 -3.66 -0.53
C ALA A 82 9.10 -4.27 -1.86
N LEU A 83 8.72 -5.52 -2.13
CA LEU A 83 9.10 -6.26 -3.32
C LEU A 83 8.37 -5.74 -4.57
N LYS A 84 8.85 -6.12 -5.77
CA LYS A 84 8.16 -5.79 -7.02
C LYS A 84 6.77 -6.45 -7.03
N SER A 85 5.75 -5.61 -7.15
CA SER A 85 4.33 -5.96 -7.19
C SER A 85 3.61 -5.02 -8.16
N HIS A 86 2.58 -5.51 -8.83
CA HIS A 86 1.68 -4.72 -9.67
C HIS A 86 0.70 -3.91 -8.80
N LEU A 87 0.43 -4.33 -7.57
CA LEU A 87 -0.32 -3.56 -6.59
C LEU A 87 0.57 -2.90 -5.55
N ARG A 88 0.14 -1.71 -5.10
CA ARG A 88 0.72 -1.01 -3.96
C ARG A 88 -0.38 -0.52 -3.05
N LEU A 89 -0.27 -0.82 -1.77
CA LEU A 89 -1.06 -0.20 -0.71
C LEU A 89 -0.23 0.88 -0.05
N TYR A 90 -0.72 2.12 -0.02
CA TYR A 90 -0.04 3.21 0.67
C TYR A 90 -0.41 3.20 2.16
N CYS A 91 0.58 3.49 2.99
CA CYS A 91 0.43 3.52 4.44
C CYS A 91 1.19 4.71 5.02
N LEU A 92 0.78 5.16 6.20
CA LEU A 92 1.57 6.04 7.05
C LEU A 92 2.21 5.21 8.15
N ARG A 93 3.53 5.11 8.13
CA ARG A 93 4.31 4.48 9.21
C ARG A 93 4.79 5.58 10.14
N LEU A 94 4.06 5.81 11.23
CA LEU A 94 4.42 6.83 12.22
C LEU A 94 5.59 6.34 13.08
N THR A 95 5.55 5.08 13.51
CA THR A 95 6.60 4.42 14.28
C THR A 95 6.64 2.93 13.92
N ASP A 96 7.55 2.16 14.52
CA ASP A 96 7.52 0.69 14.42
C ASP A 96 6.29 0.07 15.12
N GLN A 97 5.57 0.85 15.94
CA GLN A 97 4.42 0.41 16.71
C GLN A 97 3.07 0.91 16.16
N ILE A 98 3.08 1.90 15.26
CA ILE A 98 1.85 2.50 14.74
C ILE A 98 1.92 2.56 13.22
N LEU A 99 0.98 1.85 12.59
CA LEU A 99 0.79 1.84 11.15
C LEU A 99 -0.64 2.26 10.80
N VAL A 100 -0.78 3.15 9.84
CA VAL A 100 -2.08 3.53 9.28
C VAL A 100 -2.16 3.07 7.83
N LEU A 101 -3.10 2.19 7.53
CA LEU A 101 -3.44 1.73 6.20
C LEU A 101 -4.28 2.79 5.48
N GLY A 102 -3.89 3.11 4.26
CA GLY A 102 -4.66 3.98 3.39
C GLY A 102 -5.25 3.20 2.23
N ASN A 103 -5.33 3.86 1.08
CA ASN A 103 -5.73 3.24 -0.17
C ASN A 103 -4.50 2.80 -0.98
N GLY A 104 -4.75 2.21 -2.15
CA GLY A 104 -3.72 1.75 -3.03
C GLY A 104 -4.14 1.78 -4.49
N GLY A 105 -3.28 1.23 -5.33
CA GLY A 105 -3.56 1.18 -6.76
C GLY A 105 -2.63 0.25 -7.52
N ALA A 106 -3.08 -0.07 -8.73
CA ALA A 106 -2.25 -0.76 -9.70
C ALA A 106 -1.16 0.18 -10.24
N LYS A 107 0.09 -0.24 -10.12
CA LYS A 107 1.19 0.44 -10.78
C LYS A 107 1.15 0.10 -12.27
N LYS A 108 0.86 1.11 -13.10
CA LYS A 108 1.11 0.99 -14.53
C LYS A 108 2.61 0.87 -14.75
N PHE A 109 3.07 -0.30 -15.18
CA PHE A 109 4.39 -0.41 -15.77
C PHE A 109 4.35 0.42 -17.04
N ALA A 110 5.10 1.53 -17.08
CA ALA A 110 5.36 2.17 -18.35
C ALA A 110 6.06 1.11 -19.21
N PRO A 111 5.54 0.75 -20.40
CA PRO A 111 6.26 -0.14 -21.29
C PRO A 111 7.62 0.49 -21.53
N ILE A 112 8.68 -0.29 -21.38
CA ILE A 112 10.04 0.14 -21.72
C ILE A 112 9.97 0.57 -23.19
N ARG A 113 10.04 1.88 -23.45
CA ARG A 113 10.28 2.38 -24.80
C ARG A 113 11.63 1.83 -25.21
N ARG A 114 11.65 0.74 -25.98
CA ARG A 114 12.84 0.35 -26.74
C ARG A 114 13.13 1.52 -27.66
N THR A 115 14.11 2.33 -27.32
CA THR A 115 14.69 3.30 -28.24
C THR A 115 15.26 2.48 -29.39
N THR A 116 14.49 2.32 -30.47
CA THR A 116 15.05 1.91 -31.75
C THR A 116 15.96 3.04 -32.18
N HIS A 117 17.26 2.88 -31.94
CA HIS A 117 18.27 3.63 -32.65
C HIS A 117 18.15 3.27 -34.13
N CYS A 118 17.30 4.00 -34.86
CA CYS A 118 17.35 4.01 -36.31
C CYS A 118 18.53 4.93 -36.66
N GLY A 119 19.69 4.32 -36.88
CA GLY A 119 20.80 5.00 -37.53
C GLY A 119 20.37 5.38 -38.94
N ALA A 120 20.16 6.68 -39.17
CA ALA A 120 20.12 7.24 -40.50
C ALA A 120 21.58 7.26 -41.02
N MET A 121 21.93 6.25 -41.80
CA MET A 121 23.06 6.30 -42.72
C MET A 121 22.58 5.85 -44.09
N SER A 122 22.33 6.84 -44.95
CA SER A 122 22.60 6.85 -46.40
C SER A 122 21.87 8.02 -47.03
#